data_AF-A0AAV7PS95-F1
#
_entry.id   AF-A0AAV7PS95-F1
#
_cell.length_a   1.000
_cell.length_b   1.000
_cell.length_c   1.000
_cell.angle_alpha   90.00
_cell.angle_beta   90.00
_cell.angle_gamma   90.00
#
_symmetry.space_group_name_H-M   'P 1'
#
loop_
_entity.id
_entity.type
_entity.pdbx_description
1 polymer ?
#
loop_
_entity_poly.entity_id
_entity_poly.type
_entity_poly.pdbx_seq_one_letter_code
_entity_poly.pdbx_strand_id
1 'polypeptide(L)'
;PEDIVHPRSSLWLPPPEVADYVESHIRHSFDKDVRSRLRSECPRPDFPYKVTETPELDPTLVTFLKKSAEDLKKGIDRVCRGCQDKLLDVSGPLTKILELAFQAKESGEAINPDVLVVWAQRALCFLGNANCAISLERRRSVLMKLDPKLADLATSESGPVARGLLSGSPFIKELSKFVATYASLDMAQESIRRVLRPLFRGAGRYRGRAFGRFNQQSPQPGYCHQGRGGFQEYDSSSSTFYPSRPRSGQSRFRRGRS
;
A
#
# COMPACT_ATOMS: atom_id res chain seq x y z
N PRO A 1 20.58 29.49 23.63
CA PRO A 1 20.04 28.23 23.10
C PRO A 1 20.27 27.12 24.11
N GLU A 2 19.22 26.73 24.84
CA GLU A 2 19.27 25.48 25.59
C GLU A 2 19.43 24.35 24.58
N ASP A 3 20.51 23.58 24.69
CA ASP A 3 20.73 22.42 23.84
C ASP A 3 19.54 21.47 24.00
N ILE A 4 18.93 21.07 22.88
CA ILE A 4 17.94 19.99 22.89
C ILE A 4 18.69 18.76 23.37
N VAL A 5 18.58 18.46 24.67
CA VAL A 5 19.18 17.27 25.27
C VAL A 5 18.42 16.08 24.73
N HIS A 6 18.88 15.53 23.61
CA HIS A 6 18.40 14.25 23.13
C HIS A 6 18.62 13.23 24.24
N PRO A 7 17.58 12.50 24.69
CA PRO A 7 17.74 11.49 25.71
C PRO A 7 18.76 10.47 25.23
N ARG A 8 19.80 10.23 26.05
CA ARG A 8 20.86 9.24 25.78
C ARG A 8 20.33 7.80 25.70
N SER A 9 19.04 7.56 25.94
CA SER A 9 18.38 6.29 25.71
C SER A 9 17.82 6.21 24.29
N SER A 10 18.17 5.14 23.57
CA SER A 10 17.68 4.80 22.22
C SER A 10 16.16 4.60 22.11
N LEU A 11 15.42 4.71 23.22
CA LEU A 11 13.97 4.61 23.29
C LEU A 11 13.40 5.96 23.72
N TRP A 12 12.95 6.75 22.74
CA TRP A 12 12.09 7.89 22.97
C TRP A 12 10.64 7.44 22.82
N LEU A 13 9.82 7.72 23.85
CA LEU A 13 8.38 7.48 23.81
C LEU A 13 7.68 8.85 23.94
N PRO A 14 6.77 9.19 23.01
CA PRO A 14 6.00 10.41 23.13
C PRO A 14 5.02 10.33 24.32
N PRO A 15 4.53 11.47 24.82
CA PRO A 15 3.41 11.51 25.77
C PRO A 15 2.20 10.73 25.25
N PRO A 16 1.37 10.13 26.12
CA PRO A 16 0.22 9.31 25.72
C PRO A 16 -0.72 10.00 24.73
N GLU A 17 -0.99 11.30 24.93
CA GLU A 17 -1.89 12.07 24.06
C GLU A 17 -1.36 12.18 22.63
N VAL A 18 -0.04 12.33 22.49
CA VAL A 18 0.65 12.38 21.19
C VAL A 18 0.68 10.99 20.57
N ALA A 19 0.94 9.94 21.37
CA ALA A 19 0.91 8.56 20.90
C ALA A 19 -0.46 8.19 20.34
N ASP A 20 -1.54 8.47 21.08
CA ASP A 20 -2.92 8.18 20.70
C ASP A 20 -3.31 8.94 19.42
N TYR A 21 -2.91 10.20 19.30
CA TYR A 21 -3.13 10.99 18.08
C TYR A 21 -2.40 10.37 16.88
N VAL A 22 -1.12 10.02 17.04
CA VAL A 22 -0.33 9.41 15.96
C VAL A 22 -0.92 8.05 15.57
N GLU A 23 -1.25 7.19 16.53
CA GLU A 23 -1.83 5.87 16.25
C GLU A 23 -3.17 5.96 15.53
N SER A 24 -4.01 6.91 15.91
CA SER A 24 -5.31 7.15 15.26
C SER A 24 -5.16 7.71 13.84
N HIS A 25 -4.15 8.52 13.53
CA HIS A 25 -4.07 9.17 12.21
C HIS A 25 -3.08 8.53 11.22
N ILE A 26 -2.01 7.89 11.70
CA ILE A 26 -0.92 7.38 10.84
C ILE A 26 -1.33 6.17 9.96
N ARG A 27 -2.49 5.57 10.27
CA ARG A 27 -3.05 4.41 9.55
C ARG A 27 -4.37 4.70 8.83
N HIS A 28 -4.83 5.96 8.84
CA HIS A 28 -6.09 6.31 8.20
C HIS A 28 -5.87 6.82 6.78
N SER A 29 -6.69 6.33 5.87
CA SER A 29 -6.85 6.90 4.53
C SER A 29 -7.88 8.01 4.57
N PHE A 30 -7.68 9.06 3.77
CA PHE A 30 -8.69 10.07 3.53
C PHE A 30 -9.52 9.74 2.31
N ASP A 31 -10.81 10.03 2.42
CA ASP A 31 -11.67 10.19 1.26
C ASP A 31 -11.20 11.38 0.43
N LYS A 32 -11.53 11.33 -0.86
CA LYS A 32 -11.13 12.34 -1.84
C LYS A 32 -11.56 13.75 -1.41
N ASP A 33 -12.76 13.89 -0.84
CA ASP A 33 -13.34 15.17 -0.45
C ASP A 33 -12.64 15.75 0.79
N VAL A 34 -12.36 14.91 1.79
CA VAL A 34 -11.60 15.30 2.98
C VAL A 34 -10.20 15.76 2.59
N ARG A 35 -9.53 15.00 1.72
CA ARG A 35 -8.20 15.37 1.21
C ARG A 35 -8.25 16.69 0.42
N SER A 36 -9.26 16.88 -0.42
CA SER A 36 -9.43 18.11 -1.20
C SER A 36 -9.63 19.32 -0.29
N ARG A 37 -10.46 19.20 0.75
CA ARG A 37 -10.66 20.24 1.77
C ARG A 37 -9.35 20.56 2.49
N LEU A 38 -8.65 19.55 3.01
CA LEU A 38 -7.37 19.77 3.70
C LEU A 38 -6.32 20.42 2.80
N ARG A 39 -6.27 20.06 1.50
CA ARG A 39 -5.39 20.71 0.53
C ARG A 39 -5.74 22.19 0.29
N SER A 40 -7.02 22.54 0.34
CA SER A 40 -7.43 23.95 0.22
C SER A 40 -7.03 24.77 1.44
N GLU A 41 -7.01 24.16 2.63
CA GLU A 41 -6.54 24.78 3.88
C GLU A 41 -5.01 24.82 3.97
N CYS A 42 -4.33 23.87 3.32
CA CYS A 42 -2.88 23.66 3.38
C CYS A 42 -2.33 23.41 1.98
N PRO A 43 -2.33 24.44 1.11
CA PRO A 43 -1.79 24.28 -0.23
C PRO A 43 -0.31 23.93 -0.16
N ARG A 44 0.17 23.17 -1.15
CA ARG A 44 1.60 22.98 -1.32
C ARG A 44 2.24 24.33 -1.66
N PRO A 45 3.45 24.61 -1.17
CA PRO A 45 4.17 25.79 -1.60
C PRO A 45 4.48 25.68 -3.09
N ASP A 46 4.26 26.78 -3.80
CA ASP A 46 4.61 26.93 -5.22
C ASP A 46 6.06 27.39 -5.31
N PHE A 47 6.93 26.50 -5.80
CA PHE A 47 8.35 26.78 -5.98
C PHE A 47 8.66 26.91 -7.47
N PRO A 48 9.56 27.84 -7.88
CA PRO A 48 9.88 28.07 -9.30
C PRO A 48 10.29 26.81 -10.09
N TYR A 49 10.92 25.85 -9.42
CA TYR A 49 11.40 24.60 -10.01
C TYR A 49 10.43 23.43 -9.86
N LYS A 50 9.16 23.67 -9.48
CA LYS A 50 8.10 22.65 -9.36
C LYS A 50 8.49 21.44 -8.48
N VAL A 51 9.32 21.66 -7.47
CA VAL A 51 9.83 20.58 -6.59
C VAL A 51 8.73 19.91 -5.74
N THR A 52 7.56 20.54 -5.64
CA THR A 52 6.36 20.04 -4.96
C THR A 52 5.35 19.40 -5.91
N GLU A 53 5.63 19.39 -7.21
CA GLU A 53 4.85 18.65 -8.21
C GLU A 53 5.37 17.21 -8.29
N THR A 54 4.47 16.27 -8.57
CA THR A 54 4.89 14.90 -8.85
C THR A 54 5.49 14.84 -10.26
N PRO A 55 6.74 14.36 -10.43
CA PRO A 55 7.36 14.26 -11.74
C PRO A 55 6.49 13.48 -12.72
N GLU A 56 6.37 13.98 -13.94
CA GLU A 56 5.65 13.31 -15.01
C GLU A 56 6.61 12.46 -15.86
N LEU A 57 6.10 11.34 -16.37
CA LEU A 57 6.86 10.51 -17.31
C LEU A 57 7.08 11.28 -18.62
N ASP A 58 8.33 11.30 -19.09
CA ASP A 58 8.71 11.97 -20.33
C ASP A 58 7.86 11.46 -21.53
N PRO A 59 7.16 12.35 -22.26
CA PRO A 59 6.37 11.96 -23.43
C PRO A 59 7.17 11.19 -24.48
N THR A 60 8.47 11.46 -24.63
CA THR A 60 9.34 10.74 -25.56
C THR A 60 9.51 9.28 -25.13
N LEU A 61 9.75 9.01 -23.85
CA LEU A 61 9.83 7.64 -23.30
C LEU A 61 8.52 6.88 -23.50
N VAL A 62 7.38 7.55 -23.35
CA VAL A 62 6.07 6.96 -23.65
C VAL A 62 6.00 6.48 -25.10
N THR A 63 6.54 7.25 -26.06
CA THR A 63 6.52 6.86 -27.48
C THR A 63 7.42 5.66 -27.80
N PHE A 64 8.46 5.39 -27.01
CA PHE A 64 9.28 4.18 -27.16
C PHE A 64 8.59 2.95 -26.59
N LEU A 65 7.69 3.14 -25.62
CA LEU A 65 6.98 2.06 -24.94
C LEU A 65 5.73 1.56 -25.70
N LYS A 66 5.50 1.93 -26.97
CA LYS A 66 4.25 1.75 -27.75
C LYS A 66 3.42 0.46 -27.59
N LYS A 67 3.99 -0.70 -27.20
CA LYS A 67 3.23 -1.93 -26.87
C LYS A 67 2.93 -2.12 -25.37
N SER A 68 3.70 -1.52 -24.47
CA SER A 68 3.56 -1.55 -23.01
C SER A 68 3.11 -0.20 -22.42
N ALA A 69 3.02 0.86 -23.20
CA ALA A 69 2.78 2.23 -22.74
C ALA A 69 1.37 2.43 -22.17
N GLU A 70 0.35 1.76 -22.74
CA GLU A 70 -0.99 1.80 -22.18
C GLU A 70 -1.05 1.10 -20.81
N ASP A 71 -0.37 -0.04 -20.68
CA ASP A 71 -0.29 -0.79 -19.42
C ASP A 71 0.56 -0.03 -18.38
N LEU A 72 1.61 0.68 -18.82
CA LEU A 72 2.45 1.49 -17.93
C LEU A 72 1.68 2.70 -17.38
N LYS A 73 0.99 3.45 -18.26
CA LYS A 73 0.18 4.62 -17.90
C LYS A 73 -1.05 4.27 -17.06
N LYS A 74 -1.65 3.10 -17.27
CA LYS A 74 -2.82 2.63 -16.50
C LYS A 74 -2.43 1.86 -15.24
N GLY A 75 -1.18 1.39 -15.15
CA GLY A 75 -0.69 0.50 -14.10
C GLY A 75 0.21 1.18 -13.05
N ILE A 76 1.42 0.64 -12.90
CA ILE A 76 2.35 0.93 -11.78
C ILE A 76 2.68 2.43 -11.69
N ASP A 77 2.88 3.11 -12.81
CA ASP A 77 3.25 4.52 -12.82
C ASP A 77 2.15 5.40 -12.21
N ARG A 78 0.89 5.18 -12.58
CA ARG A 78 -0.27 5.90 -12.01
C ARG A 78 -0.37 5.69 -10.50
N VAL A 79 -0.13 4.47 -10.05
CA VAL A 79 -0.15 4.10 -8.63
C VAL A 79 0.98 4.81 -7.88
N CYS A 80 2.22 4.71 -8.37
CA CYS A 80 3.39 5.37 -7.79
C CYS A 80 3.21 6.89 -7.75
N ARG A 81 2.74 7.49 -8.85
CA ARG A 81 2.38 8.90 -8.94
C ARG A 81 1.35 9.26 -7.88
N GLY A 82 0.30 8.46 -7.71
CA GLY A 82 -0.72 8.67 -6.68
C GLY A 82 -0.20 8.60 -5.25
N CYS A 83 0.78 7.73 -4.97
CA CYS A 83 1.46 7.66 -3.66
C CYS A 83 2.39 8.85 -3.44
N GLN A 84 3.19 9.21 -4.43
CA GLN A 84 4.07 10.38 -4.39
C GLN A 84 3.27 11.67 -4.18
N ASP A 85 2.15 11.82 -4.89
CA ASP A 85 1.25 12.96 -4.74
C ASP A 85 0.67 13.05 -3.31
N LYS A 86 0.35 11.93 -2.66
CA LYS A 86 -0.06 11.94 -1.24
C LYS A 86 1.08 12.32 -0.31
N LEU A 87 2.29 11.84 -0.57
CA LEU A 87 3.47 12.17 0.23
C LEU A 87 3.81 13.68 0.13
N LEU A 88 3.71 14.25 -1.07
CA LEU A 88 3.98 15.66 -1.31
C LEU A 88 2.97 16.59 -0.65
N ASP A 89 1.76 16.12 -0.30
CA ASP A 89 0.79 16.93 0.47
C ASP A 89 1.31 17.31 1.86
N VAL A 90 2.24 16.54 2.41
CA VAL A 90 2.89 16.84 3.71
C VAL A 90 3.70 18.14 3.65
N SER A 91 4.16 18.54 2.47
CA SER A 91 4.97 19.76 2.30
C SER A 91 4.23 21.03 2.71
N GLY A 92 2.92 21.13 2.45
CA GLY A 92 2.11 22.30 2.80
C GLY A 92 2.20 22.68 4.29
N PRO A 93 1.73 21.82 5.21
CA PRO A 93 1.80 22.11 6.64
C PRO A 93 3.23 22.22 7.18
N LEU A 94 4.20 21.44 6.67
CA LEU A 94 5.59 21.54 7.12
C LEU A 94 6.22 22.89 6.75
N THR A 95 6.00 23.36 5.51
CA THR A 95 6.48 24.68 5.09
C THR A 95 5.81 25.80 5.88
N LYS A 96 4.53 25.64 6.26
CA LYS A 96 3.86 26.63 7.12
C LYS A 96 4.46 26.70 8.53
N ILE A 97 4.81 25.57 9.14
CA ILE A 97 5.55 25.55 10.41
C ILE A 97 6.88 26.29 10.28
N LEU A 98 7.61 26.03 9.19
CA LEU A 98 8.91 26.65 8.93
C LEU A 98 8.79 28.16 8.70
N GLU A 99 7.76 28.60 7.96
CA GLU A 99 7.45 30.02 7.75
C GLU A 99 7.19 30.75 9.08
N LEU A 100 6.36 30.17 9.95
CA LEU A 100 6.08 30.73 11.28
C LEU A 100 7.35 30.82 12.14
N ALA A 101 8.23 29.81 12.05
CA ALA A 101 9.51 29.82 12.75
C ALA A 101 10.45 30.94 12.26
N PHE A 102 10.50 31.18 10.95
CA PHE A 102 11.29 32.30 10.40
C PHE A 102 10.71 33.66 10.79
N GLN A 103 9.39 33.83 10.70
CA GLN A 103 8.72 35.08 11.09
C GLN A 103 8.97 35.43 12.56
N ALA A 104 8.85 34.46 13.47
CA ALA A 104 9.15 34.64 14.89
C ALA A 104 10.61 35.00 15.14
N LYS A 105 11.53 34.38 14.39
CA LYS A 105 12.96 34.69 14.49
C LYS A 105 13.28 36.11 14.03
N GLU A 106 12.63 36.58 12.97
CA GLU A 106 12.87 37.92 12.41
C GLU A 106 12.19 39.03 13.23
N SER A 107 10.97 38.80 13.69
CA SER A 107 10.21 39.76 14.51
C SER A 107 10.62 39.77 15.98
N GLY A 108 11.21 38.67 16.49
CA GLY A 108 11.44 38.46 17.91
C GLY A 108 10.17 38.08 18.68
N GLU A 109 9.03 37.90 18.02
CA GLU A 109 7.78 37.50 18.65
C GLU A 109 7.71 35.99 18.89
N ALA A 110 7.08 35.58 19.99
CA ALA A 110 6.87 34.18 20.29
C ALA A 110 5.77 33.57 19.40
N ILE A 111 6.00 32.36 18.88
CA ILE A 111 5.00 31.63 18.11
C ILE A 111 3.93 31.08 19.06
N ASN A 112 2.65 31.25 18.71
CA ASN A 112 1.56 30.59 19.41
C ASN A 112 1.68 29.04 19.27
N PRO A 113 1.88 28.29 20.37
CA PRO A 113 2.00 26.83 20.32
C PRO A 113 0.78 26.12 19.72
N ASP A 114 -0.42 26.64 19.94
CA ASP A 114 -1.66 26.02 19.43
C ASP A 114 -1.68 26.02 17.89
N VAL A 115 -1.16 27.08 17.28
CA VAL A 115 -1.03 27.17 15.82
C VAL A 115 -0.05 26.11 15.31
N LEU A 116 1.09 25.93 15.97
CA LEU A 116 2.06 24.89 15.61
C LEU A 116 1.47 23.48 15.73
N VAL A 117 0.70 23.23 16.79
CA VAL A 117 0.01 21.95 17.00
C VAL A 117 -0.93 21.65 15.83
N VAL A 118 -1.75 22.61 15.40
CA VAL A 118 -2.67 22.43 14.27
C VAL A 118 -1.92 22.05 12.99
N TRP A 119 -0.84 22.76 12.65
CA TRP A 119 -0.07 22.44 11.44
C TRP A 119 0.64 21.09 11.55
N ALA A 120 1.19 20.75 12.71
CA ALA A 120 1.84 19.46 12.95
C ALA A 120 0.83 18.30 12.83
N GLN A 121 -0.36 18.47 13.40
CA GLN A 121 -1.48 17.54 13.29
C GLN A 121 -1.87 17.30 11.82
N ARG A 122 -1.96 18.36 11.01
CA ARG A 122 -2.24 18.25 9.57
C ARG A 122 -1.11 17.56 8.80
N ALA A 123 0.16 17.80 9.15
CA ALA A 123 1.29 17.09 8.56
C ALA A 123 1.23 15.58 8.86
N LEU A 124 0.95 15.20 10.11
CA LEU A 124 0.76 13.81 10.52
C LEU A 124 -0.42 13.15 9.80
N CYS A 125 -1.52 13.88 9.63
CA CYS A 125 -2.68 13.46 8.84
C CYS A 125 -2.31 13.12 7.39
N PHE A 126 -1.63 14.03 6.67
CA PHE A 126 -1.19 13.75 5.30
C PHE A 126 -0.18 12.61 5.23
N LEU A 127 0.73 12.52 6.20
CA LEU A 127 1.70 11.43 6.28
C LEU A 127 1.01 10.08 6.48
N GLY A 128 0.01 10.02 7.36
CA GLY A 128 -0.81 8.84 7.59
C GLY A 128 -1.55 8.38 6.33
N ASN A 129 -2.16 9.32 5.61
CA ASN A 129 -2.82 9.04 4.34
C ASN A 129 -1.84 8.52 3.26
N ALA A 130 -0.63 9.08 3.18
CA ALA A 130 0.42 8.60 2.28
C ALA A 130 0.89 7.19 2.66
N ASN A 131 1.14 6.95 3.96
CA ASN A 131 1.55 5.66 4.50
C ASN A 131 0.49 4.58 4.26
N CYS A 132 -0.80 4.90 4.43
CA CYS A 132 -1.90 4.01 4.15
C CYS A 132 -1.97 3.64 2.66
N ALA A 133 -1.81 4.61 1.77
CA ALA A 133 -1.75 4.36 0.32
C ALA A 133 -0.58 3.45 -0.06
N ILE A 134 0.63 3.70 0.47
CA ILE A 134 1.80 2.84 0.21
C ILE A 134 1.57 1.43 0.76
N SER A 135 0.99 1.30 1.95
CA SER A 135 0.70 0.01 2.58
C SER A 135 -0.33 -0.80 1.77
N LEU A 136 -1.37 -0.14 1.26
CA LEU A 136 -2.37 -0.74 0.37
C LEU A 136 -1.71 -1.29 -0.89
N GLU A 137 -0.83 -0.53 -1.53
CA GLU A 137 -0.16 -0.95 -2.76
C GLU A 137 0.86 -2.08 -2.52
N ARG A 138 1.58 -2.04 -1.39
CA ARG A 138 2.43 -3.16 -0.98
C ARG A 138 1.61 -4.43 -0.81
N ARG A 139 0.44 -4.35 -0.16
CA ARG A 139 -0.47 -5.49 0.01
C ARG A 139 -0.98 -6.00 -1.34
N ARG A 140 -1.47 -5.11 -2.20
CA ARG A 140 -1.93 -5.43 -3.55
C ARG A 140 -0.84 -6.15 -4.36
N SER A 141 0.40 -5.67 -4.30
CA SER A 141 1.54 -6.28 -4.97
C SER A 141 1.84 -7.70 -4.48
N VAL A 142 1.78 -7.94 -3.17
CA VAL A 142 1.95 -9.29 -2.59
C VAL A 142 0.82 -10.22 -3.03
N LEU A 143 -0.42 -9.77 -3.00
CA LEU A 143 -1.58 -10.57 -3.41
C LEU A 143 -1.55 -10.92 -4.90
N MET A 144 -1.19 -9.96 -5.75
CA MET A 144 -1.01 -10.18 -7.20
C MET A 144 0.03 -11.27 -7.51
N LYS A 145 1.07 -11.42 -6.67
CA LYS A 145 2.08 -12.49 -6.82
C LYS A 145 1.58 -13.86 -6.38
N LEU A 146 0.61 -13.90 -5.46
CA LEU A 146 -0.02 -15.14 -5.02
C LEU A 146 -1.05 -15.60 -6.06
N ASP A 147 -2.02 -14.73 -6.36
CA ASP A 147 -3.01 -14.92 -7.42
C ASP A 147 -3.60 -13.53 -7.78
N PRO A 148 -3.58 -13.11 -9.06
CA PRO A 148 -4.15 -11.85 -9.51
C PRO A 148 -5.60 -11.59 -9.06
N LYS A 149 -6.41 -12.65 -8.88
CA LYS A 149 -7.80 -12.53 -8.41
C LYS A 149 -7.91 -12.02 -6.97
N LEU A 150 -6.82 -12.10 -6.19
CA LEU A 150 -6.76 -11.65 -4.81
C LEU A 150 -6.47 -10.16 -4.68
N ALA A 151 -6.14 -9.46 -5.77
CA ALA A 151 -5.72 -8.06 -5.71
C ALA A 151 -6.75 -7.14 -5.06
N ASP A 152 -8.04 -7.41 -5.29
CA ASP A 152 -9.14 -6.58 -4.79
C ASP A 152 -9.32 -6.74 -3.27
N LEU A 153 -8.92 -7.88 -2.71
CA LEU A 153 -8.87 -8.08 -1.25
C LEU A 153 -7.89 -7.12 -0.58
N ALA A 154 -6.94 -6.49 -1.30
CA ALA A 154 -6.02 -5.54 -0.69
C ALA A 154 -6.75 -4.38 0.03
N THR A 155 -7.94 -4.02 -0.47
CA THR A 155 -8.79 -2.97 0.08
C THR A 155 -9.53 -3.38 1.35
N SER A 156 -9.64 -4.69 1.65
CA SER A 156 -10.22 -5.16 2.90
C SER A 156 -9.42 -4.62 4.09
N GLU A 157 -10.12 -4.09 5.09
CA GLU A 157 -9.49 -3.41 6.20
C GLU A 157 -8.56 -4.37 6.97
N SER A 158 -7.27 -4.06 6.96
CA SER A 158 -6.39 -4.51 8.02
C SER A 158 -6.73 -3.68 9.25
N GLY A 159 -7.62 -4.19 10.09
CA GLY A 159 -7.93 -3.55 11.37
C GLY A 159 -6.65 -3.24 12.18
N PRO A 160 -6.76 -2.40 13.23
CA PRO A 160 -5.63 -1.91 14.04
C PRO A 160 -4.74 -3.04 14.63
N VAL A 161 -5.25 -4.27 14.63
CA VAL A 161 -4.67 -5.50 15.18
C VAL A 161 -3.49 -6.06 14.38
N ALA A 162 -3.08 -5.46 13.26
CA ALA A 162 -2.00 -6.02 12.43
C ALA A 162 -0.61 -6.07 13.12
N ARG A 163 -0.41 -5.41 14.29
CA ARG A 163 0.82 -5.49 15.12
C ARG A 163 2.14 -5.35 14.32
N GLY A 164 2.17 -4.48 13.31
CA GLY A 164 3.34 -4.27 12.46
C GLY A 164 3.45 -5.19 11.24
N LEU A 165 2.50 -6.10 11.04
CA LEU A 165 2.38 -6.92 9.83
C LEU A 165 1.58 -6.19 8.75
N LEU A 166 1.85 -6.54 7.48
CA LEU A 166 1.12 -6.01 6.32
C LEU A 166 -0.34 -6.48 6.27
N SER A 167 -0.59 -7.66 6.87
CA SER A 167 -1.87 -8.34 6.93
C SER A 167 -2.08 -8.88 8.34
N GLY A 168 -3.15 -8.42 9.00
CA GLY A 168 -3.54 -8.92 10.32
C GLY A 168 -4.30 -10.25 10.24
N SER A 169 -4.55 -10.87 11.39
CA SER A 169 -5.35 -12.11 11.47
C SER A 169 -6.76 -12.01 10.84
N PRO A 170 -7.48 -10.87 10.86
CA PRO A 170 -8.77 -10.76 10.18
C PRO A 170 -8.64 -10.91 8.66
N PHE A 171 -7.63 -10.25 8.08
CA PHE A 171 -7.32 -10.34 6.65
C PHE A 171 -7.00 -11.78 6.23
N ILE A 172 -6.18 -12.48 7.02
CA ILE A 172 -5.84 -13.88 6.73
C ILE A 172 -7.08 -14.77 6.73
N LYS A 173 -8.02 -14.56 7.66
CA LYS A 173 -9.29 -15.30 7.69
C LYS A 173 -10.14 -15.03 6.45
N GLU A 174 -10.20 -13.78 6.00
CA GLU A 174 -10.92 -13.39 4.79
C GLU A 174 -10.28 -14.00 3.54
N LEU A 175 -8.95 -13.94 3.44
CA LEU A 175 -8.19 -14.60 2.39
C LEU A 175 -8.46 -16.12 2.36
N SER A 176 -8.45 -16.80 3.51
CA SER A 176 -8.78 -18.23 3.59
C SER A 176 -10.21 -18.53 3.12
N LYS A 177 -11.19 -17.70 3.49
CA LYS A 177 -12.58 -17.85 3.00
C LYS A 177 -12.66 -17.66 1.49
N PHE A 178 -11.97 -16.67 0.96
CA PHE A 178 -11.96 -16.38 -0.47
C PHE A 178 -11.34 -17.54 -1.25
N VAL A 179 -10.18 -18.04 -0.81
CA VAL A 179 -9.52 -19.21 -1.42
C VAL A 179 -10.40 -20.44 -1.36
N ALA A 180 -11.06 -20.73 -0.23
CA ALA A 180 -12.00 -21.85 -0.13
C ALA A 180 -13.20 -21.71 -1.08
N THR A 181 -13.75 -20.50 -1.20
CA THR A 181 -14.87 -20.20 -2.12
C THR A 181 -14.44 -20.40 -3.57
N TYR A 182 -13.27 -19.89 -3.98
CA TYR A 182 -12.78 -20.09 -5.34
C TYR A 182 -12.45 -21.55 -5.65
N ALA A 183 -11.84 -22.27 -4.71
CA ALA A 183 -11.62 -23.71 -4.87
C ALA A 183 -12.95 -24.46 -5.11
N SER A 184 -14.02 -24.08 -4.39
CA SER A 184 -15.35 -24.65 -4.59
C SER A 184 -15.97 -24.30 -5.95
N LEU A 185 -15.74 -23.07 -6.44
CA LEU A 185 -16.22 -22.62 -7.75
C LEU A 185 -15.46 -23.29 -8.90
N ASP A 186 -14.14 -23.47 -8.78
CA ASP A 186 -13.35 -24.19 -9.77
C ASP A 186 -13.77 -25.67 -9.84
N MET A 187 -14.03 -26.29 -8.69
CA MET A 187 -14.62 -27.63 -8.61
C MET A 187 -16.01 -27.69 -9.27
N ALA A 188 -16.87 -26.71 -9.01
CA ALA A 188 -18.19 -26.60 -9.62
C ALA A 188 -18.10 -26.38 -11.14
N GLN A 189 -17.21 -25.51 -11.61
CA GLN A 189 -16.99 -25.23 -13.02
C GLN A 189 -16.46 -26.46 -13.76
N GLU A 190 -15.53 -27.21 -13.16
CA GLU A 190 -15.05 -28.46 -13.76
C GLU A 190 -16.13 -29.55 -13.76
N SER A 191 -17.01 -29.58 -12.76
CA SER A 191 -18.17 -30.49 -12.77
C SER A 191 -19.15 -30.16 -13.90
N ILE A 192 -19.46 -28.88 -14.11
CA ILE A 192 -20.30 -28.41 -15.22
C ILE A 192 -19.63 -28.73 -16.56
N ARG A 193 -18.32 -28.47 -16.70
CA ARG A 193 -17.57 -28.83 -17.91
C ARG A 193 -17.61 -30.33 -18.19
N ARG A 194 -17.50 -31.19 -17.18
CA ARG A 194 -17.61 -32.65 -17.35
C ARG A 194 -19.00 -33.06 -17.81
N VAL A 195 -20.06 -32.48 -17.25
CA VAL A 195 -21.45 -32.74 -17.65
C VAL A 195 -21.73 -32.26 -19.07
N LEU A 196 -21.19 -31.10 -19.47
CA LEU A 196 -21.39 -30.53 -20.80
C LEU A 196 -20.44 -31.11 -21.86
N ARG A 197 -19.31 -31.71 -21.50
CA ARG A 197 -18.30 -32.27 -22.44
C ARG A 197 -18.89 -33.24 -23.47
N PRO A 198 -19.85 -34.12 -23.16
CA PRO A 198 -20.48 -35.02 -24.12
C PRO A 198 -21.36 -34.28 -25.14
N LEU A 199 -22.05 -33.20 -24.72
CA LEU A 199 -22.96 -32.44 -25.59
C LEU A 199 -22.21 -31.71 -26.71
N PHE A 200 -20.96 -31.31 -26.46
CA PHE A 200 -20.10 -30.64 -27.45
C PHE A 200 -19.15 -31.60 -28.19
N ARG A 201 -19.10 -32.90 -27.83
CA ARG A 201 -18.30 -33.91 -28.57
C ARG A 201 -18.96 -34.39 -29.88
N GLY A 202 -20.21 -34.02 -30.14
CA GLY A 202 -20.97 -34.46 -31.33
C GLY A 202 -20.85 -33.58 -32.57
N ALA A 203 -20.42 -32.31 -32.45
CA ALA A 203 -20.42 -31.36 -33.56
C ALA A 203 -19.22 -31.46 -34.53
N GLY A 204 -18.34 -32.45 -34.33
CA GLY A 204 -17.09 -32.63 -35.10
C GLY A 204 -17.09 -33.76 -36.14
N ARG A 205 -18.26 -34.32 -36.52
CA ARG A 205 -18.34 -35.36 -37.56
C ARG A 205 -19.06 -34.90 -38.82
N TYR A 206 -18.63 -33.78 -39.39
CA TYR A 206 -18.70 -33.62 -40.85
C TYR A 206 -17.28 -33.70 -41.40
N ARG A 207 -16.82 -34.94 -41.65
CA ARG A 207 -15.73 -35.22 -42.59
C ARG A 207 -16.23 -34.84 -43.99
N GLY A 208 -16.01 -33.58 -44.37
CA GLY A 208 -15.97 -33.20 -45.78
C GLY A 208 -14.81 -33.91 -46.45
N ARG A 209 -15.11 -34.63 -47.53
CA ARG A 209 -14.17 -35.37 -48.37
C ARG A 209 -13.03 -34.48 -48.89
N ALA A 210 -11.88 -35.14 -49.04
CA ALA A 210 -10.69 -34.66 -49.70
C ALA A 210 -10.95 -34.04 -51.09
N PHE A 211 -10.40 -32.86 -51.33
CA PHE A 211 -9.83 -32.46 -52.62
C PHE A 211 -8.80 -31.35 -52.39
N GLY A 212 -7.64 -31.46 -53.05
CA GLY A 212 -6.73 -30.34 -53.27
C GLY A 212 -5.46 -30.33 -52.42
N ARG A 213 -4.41 -30.95 -52.95
CA ARG A 213 -3.03 -30.61 -52.60
C ARG A 213 -2.82 -29.11 -52.87
N PHE A 214 -2.47 -28.35 -51.84
CA PHE A 214 -1.73 -27.10 -52.00
C PHE A 214 -0.55 -27.13 -51.03
N ASN A 215 0.65 -27.17 -51.62
CA ASN A 215 1.90 -26.87 -50.95
C ASN A 215 1.82 -25.42 -50.45
N GLN A 216 1.73 -25.23 -49.14
CA GLN A 216 2.18 -24.01 -48.49
C GLN A 216 3.07 -24.41 -47.31
N GLN A 217 4.36 -24.16 -47.49
CA GLN A 217 5.34 -24.15 -46.42
C GLN A 217 4.91 -23.08 -45.41
N SER A 218 4.44 -23.51 -44.24
CA SER A 218 4.24 -22.66 -43.09
C SER A 218 5.54 -22.52 -42.28
N PRO A 219 5.90 -21.33 -41.79
CA PRO A 219 7.09 -21.11 -40.99
C PRO A 219 6.96 -21.77 -39.61
N GLN A 220 8.07 -22.34 -39.13
CA GLN A 220 8.17 -22.93 -37.80
C GLN A 220 7.93 -21.89 -36.69
N PRO A 221 7.12 -22.19 -35.66
CA PRO A 221 7.10 -21.42 -34.43
C PRO A 221 8.34 -21.72 -33.59
N GLY A 222 9.12 -20.69 -33.31
CA GLY A 222 10.30 -20.74 -32.45
C GLY A 222 9.95 -21.20 -31.04
N TYR A 223 10.73 -22.17 -30.55
CA TYR A 223 10.78 -22.59 -29.17
C TYR A 223 11.32 -21.45 -28.30
N CYS A 224 10.47 -20.81 -27.51
CA CYS A 224 10.92 -19.99 -26.38
C CYS A 224 11.20 -20.90 -25.19
N HIS A 225 12.48 -21.18 -24.94
CA HIS A 225 12.95 -21.77 -23.70
C HIS A 225 12.61 -20.86 -22.51
N GLN A 226 11.77 -21.35 -21.60
CA GLN A 226 11.65 -20.78 -20.26
C GLN A 226 12.89 -21.15 -19.45
N GLY A 227 13.79 -20.19 -19.25
CA GLY A 227 14.83 -20.27 -18.23
C GLY A 227 14.21 -20.14 -16.84
N ARG A 228 13.92 -21.27 -16.20
CA ARG A 228 13.65 -21.32 -14.75
C ARG A 228 14.98 -21.10 -14.02
N GLY A 229 15.22 -19.87 -13.56
CA GLY A 229 16.20 -19.61 -12.52
C GLY A 229 15.74 -20.28 -11.23
N GLY A 230 16.58 -21.16 -10.69
CA GLY A 230 16.36 -21.84 -9.43
C GLY A 230 16.28 -20.83 -8.28
N PHE A 231 15.22 -20.93 -7.50
CA PHE A 231 15.10 -20.22 -6.22
C PHE A 231 15.93 -21.00 -5.21
N GLN A 232 17.02 -20.39 -4.74
CA GLN A 232 17.86 -20.95 -3.69
C GLN A 232 17.16 -20.69 -2.35
N GLU A 233 16.87 -21.76 -1.60
CA GLU A 233 16.31 -21.67 -0.24
C GLU A 233 17.27 -20.87 0.65
N TYR A 234 16.76 -19.78 1.22
CA TYR A 234 17.46 -19.04 2.26
C TYR A 234 17.12 -19.70 3.60
N ASP A 235 18.08 -20.45 4.13
CA ASP A 235 18.06 -21.00 5.48
C ASP A 235 17.98 -19.85 6.50
N SER A 236 16.81 -19.67 7.10
CA SER A 236 16.57 -18.68 8.15
C SER A 236 16.73 -19.33 9.52
N SER A 237 17.96 -19.74 9.81
CA SER A 237 18.40 -20.11 11.16
C SER A 237 18.95 -18.87 11.88
N SER A 238 18.08 -18.09 12.52
CA SER A 238 18.44 -17.22 13.66
C SER A 238 17.18 -16.66 14.32
N SER A 239 16.54 -17.54 15.08
CA SER A 239 15.56 -17.20 16.11
C SER A 239 16.28 -16.45 17.24
N THR A 240 16.33 -15.12 17.17
CA THR A 240 16.73 -14.29 18.31
C THR A 240 15.51 -14.02 19.18
N PHE A 241 15.52 -14.69 20.33
CA PHE A 241 14.74 -14.48 21.54
C PHE A 241 14.31 -13.01 21.76
N TYR A 242 13.00 -12.76 21.84
CA TYR A 242 12.47 -11.61 22.57
C TYR A 242 12.04 -12.08 23.97
N PRO A 243 12.55 -11.48 25.07
CA PRO A 243 12.07 -11.80 26.40
C PRO A 243 10.64 -11.27 26.57
N SER A 244 9.76 -12.15 27.02
CA SER A 244 8.39 -11.82 27.41
C SER A 244 8.41 -10.89 28.61
N ARG A 245 7.70 -9.76 28.54
CA ARG A 245 7.47 -8.86 29.68
C ARG A 245 6.77 -9.62 30.82
N PRO A 246 7.19 -9.45 32.08
CA PRO A 246 6.44 -9.92 33.22
C PRO A 246 5.15 -9.11 33.38
N ARG A 247 4.02 -9.80 33.57
CA ARG A 247 2.76 -9.24 34.05
C ARG A 247 2.99 -8.77 35.49
N SER A 248 3.09 -7.46 35.71
CA SER A 248 3.03 -6.87 37.05
C SER A 248 1.62 -7.02 37.63
N GLY A 249 1.60 -7.31 38.92
CA GLY A 249 0.45 -7.85 39.63
C GLY A 249 -0.65 -6.83 39.90
N GLN A 250 -1.86 -7.39 40.07
CA GLN A 250 -2.98 -6.74 40.73
C GLN A 250 -2.57 -6.36 42.17
N SER A 251 -2.48 -5.08 42.48
CA SER A 251 -2.54 -4.61 43.86
C SER A 251 -4.00 -4.41 44.26
N ARG A 252 -4.46 -5.25 45.20
CA ARG A 252 -5.73 -5.06 45.88
C ARG A 252 -5.56 -3.95 46.91
N PHE A 253 -6.18 -2.79 46.67
CA PHE A 253 -6.45 -1.81 47.72
C PHE A 253 -7.51 -2.38 48.67
N ARG A 254 -7.09 -2.77 49.88
CA ARG A 254 -7.99 -2.96 51.02
C ARG A 254 -8.43 -1.59 51.52
N ARG A 255 -9.74 -1.34 51.47
CA ARG A 255 -10.39 -0.22 52.18
C ARG A 255 -10.28 -0.47 53.69
N GLY A 256 -9.76 0.53 54.40
CA GLY A 256 -9.92 0.64 55.85
C GLY A 256 -11.39 0.86 56.20
N ARG A 257 -11.84 0.22 57.27
CA ARG A 257 -13.02 0.60 58.04
C ARG A 257 -12.54 1.10 59.38
N SER A 258 -13.08 2.26 59.75
CA SER A 258 -13.57 2.67 61.07
C SER A 258 -12.65 2.47 62.27
#